data_AF-A0AAD4SIU1-F1
#
_entry.id   AF-A0AAD4SIU1-F1
#
_cell.length_a   1.000
_cell.length_b   1.000
_cell.length_c   1.000
_cell.angle_alpha   90.00
_cell.angle_beta   90.00
_cell.angle_gamma   90.00
#
_symmetry.space_group_name_H-M   'P 1'
#
loop_
_entity.id
_entity.type
_entity.pdbx_description
1 polymer ?
#
loop_
_entity_poly.entity_id
_entity_poly.type
_entity_poly.pdbx_seq_one_letter_code
_entity_poly.pdbx_strand_id
1 'polypeptide(L)'
;MDGQKKLTRSQSSLLRSSPTIRSSIHSLSSIYEEDNDSVASDEEKPHKSNNYRSGFSSNYTNGSSINRFLFQSLALITLTLLFLFSLIYLKNKELPTSGNFLLVMGFVGFGIFVIRKRKGSSFLKQLWDERSRNNRGFSKSSGGESVQWFIGGGGGSYSSCSSSSNSPSWDTKDKRIIREGVEFYSNGDFYEGEFHQGKSNGSGVYNYFINGRYEGDWIDGRYDGYGIESWARGSRYRGQYRQGLRHGFGVYKFYTGDSYAGEWVNGQSHGIGVQTCSDASCYIGEFKCGVKHGFGCYHFRNGDRYSGEYFGDKIHGFGVYHFANGHCYEGSWHEGRKQGFGVYTFRNGESKCGEWDSGVLKSPPPQLTDTVLRAVQAARKAAENAIHLPRVDEQVNKVVTAANRAATAARVAAIKAVQNRMDGKFCDTGEV
;
A
#
# COMPACT_ATOMS: atom_id res chain seq x y z
N MET A 1 -2.52 35.76 -6.09
CA MET A 1 -3.72 34.95 -6.40
C MET A 1 -3.32 33.94 -7.46
N ASP A 2 -3.98 32.78 -7.50
CA ASP A 2 -3.64 31.52 -8.20
C ASP A 2 -3.04 30.48 -7.23
N GLY A 3 -3.53 29.25 -7.08
CA GLY A 3 -4.59 28.50 -7.76
C GLY A 3 -4.41 27.02 -7.40
N GLN A 4 -4.95 26.58 -6.26
CA GLN A 4 -4.84 25.18 -5.80
C GLN A 4 -5.86 24.29 -6.53
N LYS A 5 -5.34 23.31 -7.28
CA LYS A 5 -6.12 22.23 -7.87
C LYS A 5 -6.60 21.27 -6.78
N LYS A 6 -7.90 21.36 -6.52
CA LYS A 6 -8.71 20.55 -5.59
C LYS A 6 -8.87 19.14 -6.15
N LEU A 7 -8.49 18.12 -5.38
CA LEU A 7 -8.78 16.72 -5.69
C LEU A 7 -10.30 16.55 -5.79
N THR A 8 -10.75 16.08 -6.95
CA THR A 8 -12.16 15.93 -7.32
C THR A 8 -12.79 14.77 -6.56
N ARG A 9 -13.63 15.12 -5.59
CA ARG A 9 -14.71 14.30 -5.03
C ARG A 9 -15.63 13.84 -6.18
N SER A 10 -15.65 12.55 -6.50
CA SER A 10 -16.69 11.99 -7.37
C SER A 10 -18.02 11.98 -6.61
N GLN A 11 -18.93 12.86 -6.99
CA GLN A 11 -20.32 12.79 -6.53
C GLN A 11 -21.04 11.69 -7.30
N SER A 12 -21.30 10.55 -6.65
CA SER A 12 -22.35 9.62 -7.04
C SER A 12 -23.67 10.14 -6.49
N SER A 13 -24.25 11.09 -7.21
CA SER A 13 -25.61 11.58 -7.00
C SER A 13 -26.59 10.80 -7.87
N LEU A 14 -27.16 9.72 -7.35
CA LEU A 14 -28.49 9.26 -7.77
C LEU A 14 -29.22 8.63 -6.57
N LEU A 15 -30.43 9.15 -6.35
CA LEU A 15 -31.48 8.73 -5.41
C LEU A 15 -31.39 9.25 -3.97
N ARG A 16 -32.27 10.23 -3.72
CA ARG A 16 -32.56 10.87 -2.44
C ARG A 16 -33.98 10.44 -2.04
N SER A 17 -34.15 9.83 -0.87
CA SER A 17 -35.25 10.13 0.08
C SER A 17 -35.22 9.22 1.33
N SER A 18 -35.14 9.90 2.47
CA SER A 18 -35.71 9.59 3.80
C SER A 18 -35.05 8.54 4.73
N PRO A 19 -35.18 8.75 6.07
CA PRO A 19 -34.24 8.23 7.05
C PRO A 19 -34.79 7.06 7.89
N THR A 20 -33.86 6.42 8.60
CA THR A 20 -34.05 5.53 9.76
C THR A 20 -34.35 4.07 9.43
N ILE A 21 -33.38 3.19 9.72
CA ILE A 21 -33.48 2.16 10.77
C ILE A 21 -32.06 1.64 11.03
N ARG A 22 -31.65 1.75 12.29
CA ARG A 22 -30.40 1.26 12.85
C ARG A 22 -30.50 -0.26 12.93
N SER A 23 -29.74 -0.99 12.12
CA SER A 23 -29.51 -2.42 12.33
C SER A 23 -28.03 -2.65 12.65
N SER A 24 -27.82 -3.26 13.80
CA SER A 24 -26.56 -3.51 14.46
C SER A 24 -25.74 -4.56 13.72
N ILE A 25 -24.60 -4.16 13.15
CA ILE A 25 -23.46 -5.05 12.92
C ILE A 25 -22.39 -4.66 13.93
N HIS A 26 -22.53 -5.19 15.15
CA HIS A 26 -21.44 -5.23 16.11
C HIS A 26 -20.48 -6.33 15.67
N SER A 27 -19.42 -5.95 14.98
CA SER A 27 -18.15 -6.69 14.91
C SER A 27 -17.13 -5.73 14.28
N LEU A 28 -16.11 -5.34 15.06
CA LEU A 28 -15.05 -4.35 14.80
C LEU A 28 -15.26 -2.92 15.35
N SER A 29 -16.45 -2.55 15.84
CA SER A 29 -16.66 -1.26 16.51
C SER A 29 -16.23 -1.22 17.98
N SER A 30 -15.78 -2.36 18.56
CA SER A 30 -15.48 -2.50 20.00
C SER A 30 -14.00 -2.36 20.36
N ILE A 31 -13.20 -1.67 19.54
CA ILE A 31 -11.81 -1.32 19.91
C ILE A 31 -11.75 0.20 20.13
N TYR A 32 -12.47 0.67 21.15
CA TYR A 32 -12.27 2.00 21.74
C TYR A 32 -12.45 1.91 23.26
N GLU A 33 -11.55 2.61 23.95
CA GLU A 33 -11.51 2.94 25.39
C GLU A 33 -11.17 1.80 26.36
N GLU A 34 -9.87 1.56 26.55
CA GLU A 34 -9.29 1.36 27.89
C GLU A 34 -7.90 2.02 27.88
N ASP A 35 -7.89 3.35 27.99
CA ASP A 35 -6.76 4.05 28.62
C ASP A 35 -6.97 3.88 30.13
N ASN A 36 -6.21 2.97 30.76
CA ASN A 36 -6.10 2.92 32.21
C ASN A 36 -4.61 2.90 32.58
N ASP A 37 -4.12 4.09 32.93
CA ASP A 37 -2.88 4.26 33.68
C ASP A 37 -3.12 3.78 35.11
N SER A 38 -2.64 2.58 35.46
CA SER A 38 -2.46 2.21 36.86
C SER A 38 -1.26 1.29 37.09
N VAL A 39 -0.44 1.78 38.01
CA VAL A 39 0.75 1.26 38.68
C VAL A 39 0.81 -0.26 38.93
N ALA A 40 2.04 -0.75 38.77
CA ALA A 40 2.65 -2.00 39.22
C ALA A 40 1.95 -2.88 40.28
N SER A 41 1.97 -4.17 40.02
CA SER A 41 2.29 -5.18 41.03
C SER A 41 2.91 -6.41 40.36
N ASP A 42 3.98 -6.89 40.98
CA ASP A 42 4.75 -8.09 40.67
C ASP A 42 3.87 -9.33 40.47
N GLU A 43 4.25 -10.21 39.54
CA GLU A 43 4.25 -11.66 39.82
C GLU A 43 5.03 -12.48 38.78
N GLU A 44 5.43 -13.65 39.26
CA GLU A 44 6.61 -14.45 38.92
C GLU A 44 6.62 -15.17 37.55
N LYS A 45 7.85 -15.44 37.09
CA LYS A 45 8.16 -16.44 36.05
C LYS A 45 7.72 -17.85 36.48
N PRO A 46 7.49 -18.73 35.50
CA PRO A 46 8.22 -20.01 35.58
C PRO A 46 8.89 -20.46 34.28
N HIS A 47 9.94 -21.26 34.51
CA HIS A 47 10.84 -21.94 33.58
C HIS A 47 10.18 -23.04 32.74
N LYS A 48 10.61 -23.19 31.48
CA LYS A 48 11.07 -24.45 30.80
C LYS A 48 11.19 -24.21 29.29
N SER A 49 12.40 -24.23 28.71
CA SER A 49 13.23 -25.37 28.26
C SER A 49 13.19 -25.51 26.74
N ASN A 50 14.35 -25.26 26.12
CA ASN A 50 14.65 -25.42 24.70
C ASN A 50 14.27 -26.81 24.17
N ASN A 51 13.80 -26.85 22.92
CA ASN A 51 14.24 -27.84 21.93
C ASN A 51 13.99 -27.31 20.51
N TYR A 52 15.08 -26.95 19.84
CA TYR A 52 15.15 -26.80 18.39
C TYR A 52 15.45 -28.18 17.77
N ARG A 53 14.68 -28.57 16.74
CA ARG A 53 15.17 -29.12 15.46
C ARG A 53 13.99 -29.62 14.61
N SER A 54 13.74 -28.95 13.48
CA SER A 54 13.35 -29.63 12.25
C SER A 54 13.96 -28.86 11.07
N GLY A 55 14.99 -29.45 10.48
CA GLY A 55 15.49 -29.04 9.17
C GLY A 55 14.67 -29.74 8.09
N PHE A 56 14.22 -28.97 7.10
CA PHE A 56 13.80 -29.54 5.83
C PHE A 56 14.39 -28.68 4.70
N SER A 57 15.33 -29.29 3.99
CA SER A 57 15.94 -28.76 2.77
C SER A 57 15.00 -29.03 1.60
N SER A 58 14.75 -28.04 0.75
CA SER A 58 14.18 -28.27 -0.57
C SER A 58 14.95 -27.48 -1.63
N ASN A 59 15.62 -28.23 -2.52
CA ASN A 59 16.33 -27.77 -3.69
C ASN A 59 15.31 -27.38 -4.78
N TYR A 60 15.45 -26.18 -5.36
CA TYR A 60 14.77 -25.82 -6.61
C TYR A 60 15.77 -25.87 -7.77
N THR A 61 15.44 -26.67 -8.77
CA THR A 61 16.16 -26.82 -10.04
C THR A 61 15.79 -25.71 -11.02
N ASN A 62 16.80 -25.23 -11.75
CA ASN A 62 16.69 -24.21 -12.80
C ASN A 62 16.02 -24.75 -14.08
N GLY A 63 15.08 -23.99 -14.64
CA GLY A 63 14.56 -24.19 -15.99
C GLY A 63 14.12 -22.88 -16.63
N SER A 64 15.00 -22.19 -17.39
CA SER A 64 14.62 -20.96 -18.11
C SER A 64 15.46 -20.64 -19.37
N SER A 65 15.77 -21.65 -20.19
CA SER A 65 16.50 -21.44 -21.47
C SER A 65 15.64 -21.50 -22.74
N ILE A 66 14.36 -21.91 -22.67
CA ILE A 66 13.54 -22.12 -23.88
C ILE A 66 12.82 -20.84 -24.36
N ASN A 67 12.63 -19.83 -23.48
CA ASN A 67 11.85 -18.63 -23.83
C ASN A 67 12.63 -17.52 -24.59
N ARG A 68 13.95 -17.64 -24.80
CA ARG A 68 14.72 -16.57 -25.47
C ARG A 68 14.71 -16.65 -27.00
N PHE A 69 14.58 -17.85 -27.57
CA PHE A 69 14.64 -18.03 -29.03
C PHE A 69 13.32 -17.70 -29.76
N LEU A 70 12.17 -17.92 -29.12
CA LEU A 70 10.85 -17.63 -29.71
C LEU A 70 10.56 -16.12 -29.87
N PHE A 71 11.19 -15.27 -29.06
CA PHE A 71 10.98 -13.81 -29.14
C PHE A 71 11.84 -13.14 -30.23
N GLN A 72 12.97 -13.73 -30.61
CA GLN A 72 13.83 -13.18 -31.65
C GLN A 72 13.25 -13.41 -33.06
N SER A 73 12.59 -14.55 -33.29
CA SER A 73 11.95 -14.85 -34.57
C SER A 73 10.75 -13.95 -34.85
N LEU A 74 9.93 -13.62 -33.84
CA LEU A 74 8.77 -12.73 -33.99
C LEU A 74 9.18 -11.29 -34.36
N ALA A 75 10.26 -10.77 -33.78
CA ALA A 75 10.72 -9.41 -34.04
C ALA A 75 11.19 -9.23 -35.49
N LEU A 76 11.87 -10.22 -36.05
CA LEU A 76 12.29 -10.21 -37.46
C LEU A 76 11.08 -10.22 -38.41
N ILE A 77 10.06 -11.02 -38.11
CA ILE A 77 8.82 -11.08 -38.91
C ILE A 77 8.08 -9.75 -38.88
N THR A 78 8.04 -9.06 -37.73
CA THR A 78 7.40 -7.74 -37.67
C THR A 78 8.14 -6.67 -38.48
N LEU A 79 9.47 -6.77 -38.55
CA LEU A 79 10.30 -5.79 -39.26
C LEU A 79 10.19 -5.96 -40.79
N THR A 80 10.11 -7.21 -41.25
CA THR A 80 9.90 -7.52 -42.68
C THR A 80 8.50 -7.12 -43.15
N LEU A 81 7.47 -7.30 -42.32
CA LEU A 81 6.11 -6.84 -42.63
C LEU A 81 6.00 -5.31 -42.70
N LEU A 82 6.66 -4.57 -41.81
CA LEU A 82 6.72 -3.11 -41.86
C LEU A 82 7.48 -2.59 -43.09
N PHE A 83 8.55 -3.28 -43.48
CA PHE A 83 9.30 -2.94 -44.70
C PHE A 83 8.48 -3.18 -45.98
N LEU A 84 7.76 -4.30 -46.06
CA LEU A 84 6.85 -4.59 -47.18
C LEU A 84 5.70 -3.59 -47.25
N PHE A 85 5.14 -3.19 -46.10
CA PHE A 85 4.11 -2.16 -46.03
C PHE A 85 4.63 -0.79 -46.50
N SER A 86 5.85 -0.42 -46.10
CA SER A 86 6.53 0.80 -46.57
C SER A 86 6.73 0.80 -48.08
N LEU A 87 7.13 -0.33 -48.67
CA LEU A 87 7.30 -0.44 -50.13
C LEU A 87 5.98 -0.32 -50.89
N ILE A 88 4.88 -0.87 -50.35
CA ILE A 88 3.53 -0.72 -50.94
C ILE A 88 3.05 0.73 -50.82
N TYR A 89 3.35 1.39 -49.70
CA TYR A 89 3.00 2.79 -49.43
C TYR A 89 3.75 3.78 -50.34
N LEU A 90 5.04 3.54 -50.61
CA LEU A 90 5.85 4.38 -51.50
C LEU A 90 5.50 4.19 -52.98
N LYS A 91 4.89 3.06 -53.36
CA LYS A 91 4.54 2.76 -54.76
C LYS A 91 3.19 3.37 -55.19
N ASN A 92 2.25 3.56 -54.26
CA ASN A 92 0.92 4.08 -54.56
C ASN A 92 0.82 5.57 -54.18
N LYS A 93 1.09 6.46 -55.15
CA LYS A 93 0.93 7.92 -55.01
C LYS A 93 -0.54 8.36 -55.09
N GLU A 94 -1.44 7.82 -54.27
CA GLU A 94 -2.80 8.37 -54.15
C GLU A 94 -3.23 8.57 -52.69
N LEU A 95 -4.03 9.62 -52.47
CA LEU A 95 -4.38 10.24 -51.18
C LEU A 95 -5.05 9.29 -50.16
N PRO A 96 -4.89 9.56 -48.84
CA PRO A 96 -5.26 8.62 -47.80
C PRO A 96 -6.77 8.54 -47.56
N THR A 97 -7.35 7.37 -47.79
CA THR A 97 -8.65 6.98 -47.22
C THR A 97 -8.49 6.77 -45.72
N SER A 98 -9.49 7.18 -44.93
CA SER A 98 -9.50 7.18 -43.45
C SER A 98 -9.11 5.85 -42.79
N GLY A 99 -9.24 4.71 -43.49
CA GLY A 99 -8.79 3.40 -43.02
C GLY A 99 -7.26 3.25 -42.93
N ASN A 100 -6.50 3.86 -43.83
CA ASN A 100 -5.03 3.78 -43.82
C ASN A 100 -4.43 4.60 -42.67
N PHE A 101 -5.08 5.70 -42.28
CA PHE A 101 -4.67 6.49 -41.12
C PHE A 101 -4.86 5.71 -39.81
N LEU A 102 -5.96 4.97 -39.66
CA LEU A 102 -6.20 4.14 -38.48
C LEU A 102 -5.21 2.98 -38.36
N LEU A 103 -4.82 2.36 -39.48
CA LEU A 103 -3.77 1.34 -39.48
C LEU A 103 -2.41 1.91 -39.08
N VAL A 104 -2.02 3.06 -39.63
CA VAL A 104 -0.77 3.73 -39.26
C VAL A 104 -0.77 4.13 -37.78
N MET A 105 -1.88 4.66 -37.26
CA MET A 105 -2.02 4.99 -35.84
C MET A 105 -1.97 3.75 -34.94
N GLY A 106 -2.52 2.61 -35.39
CA GLY A 106 -2.41 1.32 -34.71
C GLY A 106 -0.97 0.82 -34.63
N PHE A 107 -0.21 0.90 -35.72
CA PHE A 107 1.21 0.52 -35.74
C PHE A 107 2.10 1.47 -34.94
N VAL A 108 1.82 2.77 -34.96
CA VAL A 108 2.51 3.77 -34.12
C VAL A 108 2.22 3.50 -32.64
N GLY A 109 0.95 3.21 -32.28
CA GLY A 109 0.57 2.83 -30.92
C GLY A 109 1.25 1.55 -30.44
N PHE A 110 1.32 0.54 -31.30
CA PHE A 110 2.02 -0.72 -31.00
C PHE A 110 3.53 -0.53 -30.90
N GLY A 111 4.14 0.30 -31.74
CA GLY A 111 5.55 0.68 -31.65
C GLY A 111 5.88 1.40 -30.34
N ILE A 112 5.05 2.36 -29.93
CA ILE A 112 5.19 3.07 -28.64
C ILE A 112 5.04 2.08 -27.48
N PHE A 113 4.10 1.13 -27.56
CA PHE A 113 3.90 0.11 -26.54
C PHE A 113 5.12 -0.83 -26.42
N VAL A 114 5.69 -1.27 -27.55
CA VAL A 114 6.89 -2.12 -27.57
C VAL A 114 8.13 -1.35 -27.09
N ILE A 115 8.29 -0.08 -27.45
CA ILE A 115 9.38 0.79 -26.96
C ILE A 115 9.24 1.04 -25.45
N ARG A 116 8.01 1.23 -24.96
CA ARG A 116 7.70 1.40 -23.54
C ARG A 116 7.92 0.12 -22.74
N LYS A 117 7.77 -1.05 -23.37
CA LYS A 117 8.10 -2.37 -22.79
C LYS A 117 9.59 -2.71 -22.89
N ARG A 118 10.33 -2.20 -23.89
CA ARG A 118 11.80 -2.35 -24.03
C ARG A 118 12.61 -1.37 -23.18
N LYS A 119 12.04 -0.25 -22.73
CA LYS A 119 12.66 0.66 -21.73
C LYS A 119 12.35 0.26 -20.29
N GLY A 120 12.20 -1.04 -20.03
CA GLY A 120 12.38 -1.61 -18.71
C GLY A 120 13.77 -2.23 -18.62
N SER A 121 14.64 -1.61 -17.81
CA SER A 121 15.95 -2.12 -17.37
C SER A 121 17.04 -2.25 -18.45
N SER A 122 17.86 -1.19 -18.62
CA SER A 122 19.32 -1.29 -18.83
C SER A 122 19.95 0.05 -19.26
N PHE A 123 19.30 0.84 -20.12
CA PHE A 123 19.97 2.02 -20.72
C PHE A 123 19.96 3.31 -19.86
N LEU A 124 19.05 3.43 -18.89
CA LEU A 124 19.02 4.57 -17.96
C LEU A 124 20.09 4.49 -16.85
N LYS A 125 20.72 3.33 -16.67
CA LYS A 125 21.80 3.14 -15.70
C LYS A 125 23.16 3.53 -16.26
N GLN A 126 23.33 3.47 -17.60
CA GLN A 126 24.60 3.71 -18.27
C GLN A 126 24.77 5.16 -18.75
N LEU A 127 23.69 5.92 -18.93
CA LEU A 127 23.74 7.37 -19.23
C LEU A 127 23.85 8.26 -17.98
N TRP A 128 23.56 7.72 -16.79
CA TRP A 128 23.65 8.48 -15.53
C TRP A 128 25.08 8.51 -14.98
N ASP A 129 25.86 7.45 -15.16
CA ASP A 129 27.24 7.37 -14.65
C ASP A 129 28.28 8.13 -15.48
N GLU A 130 27.97 8.50 -16.73
CA GLU A 130 28.94 9.18 -17.61
C GLU A 130 28.76 10.71 -17.67
N ARG A 131 27.72 11.26 -17.01
CA ARG A 131 27.47 12.71 -16.94
C ARG A 131 27.76 13.33 -15.55
N SER A 132 28.16 12.54 -14.56
CA SER A 132 28.54 13.02 -13.22
C SER A 132 30.00 13.52 -13.12
N ARG A 133 30.77 13.49 -14.21
CA ARG A 133 32.17 13.98 -14.24
C ARG A 133 32.41 15.30 -14.96
N ASN A 134 31.42 15.93 -15.59
CA ASN A 134 31.60 17.25 -16.19
C ASN A 134 30.28 18.03 -16.19
N ASN A 135 30.03 18.83 -15.16
CA ASN A 135 29.92 20.29 -15.31
C ASN A 135 29.61 20.96 -13.96
N ARG A 136 30.49 21.88 -13.57
CA ARG A 136 30.17 23.00 -12.68
C ARG A 136 29.23 23.96 -13.43
N GLY A 137 28.27 24.56 -12.73
CA GLY A 137 27.72 25.87 -13.12
C GLY A 137 26.19 25.99 -13.23
N PHE A 138 25.66 26.89 -12.39
CA PHE A 138 24.49 27.77 -12.55
C PHE A 138 23.03 27.24 -12.54
N SER A 139 22.40 27.57 -11.40
CA SER A 139 21.04 28.10 -11.13
C SER A 139 19.74 27.52 -11.73
N LYS A 140 18.84 27.24 -10.76
CA LYS A 140 17.37 27.41 -10.70
C LYS A 140 16.47 26.50 -11.57
N SER A 141 15.71 25.64 -10.90
CA SER A 141 14.36 25.26 -11.30
C SER A 141 13.50 24.86 -10.08
N SER A 142 12.23 25.25 -10.11
CA SER A 142 11.15 24.80 -9.25
C SER A 142 10.36 23.67 -9.94
N GLY A 143 9.97 22.64 -9.19
CA GLY A 143 9.00 21.63 -9.62
C GLY A 143 9.18 20.31 -8.88
N GLY A 144 8.20 19.93 -8.06
CA GLY A 144 8.33 18.95 -6.97
C GLY A 144 8.33 17.47 -7.38
N GLU A 145 8.93 16.67 -6.49
CA GLU A 145 8.95 15.21 -6.51
C GLU A 145 8.59 14.62 -5.13
N SER A 146 8.15 13.36 -5.17
CA SER A 146 7.76 12.50 -4.05
C SER A 146 8.82 12.40 -2.95
N VAL A 147 8.38 12.49 -1.70
CA VAL A 147 9.25 12.53 -0.54
C VAL A 147 9.76 11.12 -0.19
N GLN A 148 11.00 10.85 -0.59
CA GLN A 148 11.84 9.80 -0.01
C GLN A 148 12.67 10.44 1.11
N TRP A 149 12.51 9.95 2.34
CA TRP A 149 13.30 10.45 3.48
C TRP A 149 14.57 9.62 3.63
N PHE A 150 15.71 10.22 3.25
CA PHE A 150 17.04 9.77 3.62
C PHE A 150 17.47 10.54 4.87
N ILE A 151 17.85 9.83 5.94
CA ILE A 151 18.52 10.42 7.12
C ILE A 151 20.01 10.03 7.02
N GLY A 152 20.88 11.04 6.92
CA GLY A 152 22.34 10.91 7.00
C GLY A 152 23.09 11.19 5.68
N GLY A 153 23.56 12.42 5.50
CA GLY A 153 24.45 12.79 4.39
C GLY A 153 25.16 14.14 4.57
N GLY A 154 26.45 14.08 4.91
CA GLY A 154 27.43 15.18 4.91
C GLY A 154 28.53 14.88 5.93
N GLY A 155 29.83 14.88 5.66
CA GLY A 155 30.60 15.30 4.49
C GLY A 155 31.81 16.16 4.92
N GLY A 156 33.01 15.59 4.84
CA GLY A 156 34.33 16.27 4.99
C GLY A 156 35.02 15.94 6.32
N SER A 157 36.34 15.79 6.43
CA SER A 157 37.46 15.81 5.50
C SER A 157 38.64 15.12 6.20
N TYR A 158 39.47 14.48 5.40
CA TYR A 158 40.69 13.75 5.76
C TYR A 158 41.74 14.63 6.46
N SER A 159 42.24 14.18 7.61
CA SER A 159 43.53 14.60 8.15
C SER A 159 44.23 13.43 8.82
N SER A 160 45.33 13.02 8.21
CA SER A 160 46.33 12.08 8.70
C SER A 160 47.18 12.70 9.81
N CYS A 161 47.37 11.99 10.92
CA CYS A 161 48.60 12.11 11.71
C CYS A 161 48.91 10.79 12.43
N SER A 162 50.04 10.23 12.02
CA SER A 162 50.79 9.17 12.68
C SER A 162 51.45 9.69 13.96
N SER A 163 51.34 8.98 15.08
CA SER A 163 52.49 8.66 15.94
C SER A 163 52.16 7.61 16.99
N SER A 164 53.02 6.61 17.04
CA SER A 164 53.20 5.59 18.07
C SER A 164 53.54 6.18 19.45
N SER A 165 52.99 5.62 20.53
CA SER A 165 53.72 4.75 21.46
C SER A 165 53.10 4.71 22.88
N ASN A 166 53.10 3.49 23.41
CA ASN A 166 53.14 3.06 24.81
C ASN A 166 52.00 3.41 25.78
N SER A 167 51.32 2.33 26.18
CA SER A 167 50.47 2.18 27.36
C SER A 167 51.14 2.61 28.66
N PRO A 168 50.33 2.93 29.68
CA PRO A 168 50.26 2.00 30.81
C PRO A 168 48.83 1.66 31.22
N SER A 169 48.67 0.44 31.73
CA SER A 169 47.41 -0.13 32.21
C SER A 169 46.85 0.67 33.37
N TRP A 170 45.60 1.09 33.22
CA TRP A 170 44.73 1.48 34.31
C TRP A 170 43.44 0.70 34.19
N ASP A 171 42.99 0.14 35.32
CA ASP A 171 41.68 -0.48 35.53
C ASP A 171 40.59 0.29 34.80
N THR A 172 40.27 -0.15 33.58
CA THR A 172 39.16 0.40 32.84
C THR A 172 37.95 -0.32 33.40
N LYS A 173 37.33 0.26 34.44
CA LYS A 173 35.91 0.07 34.67
C LYS A 173 35.27 0.18 33.30
N ASP A 174 34.82 -0.96 32.76
CA ASP A 174 34.10 -1.05 31.50
C ASP A 174 33.16 0.15 31.44
N LYS A 175 33.49 1.13 30.59
CA LYS A 175 32.64 2.30 30.41
C LYS A 175 31.33 1.70 29.96
N ARG A 176 30.32 1.69 30.84
CA ARG A 176 28.99 1.20 30.54
C ARG A 176 28.49 2.02 29.36
N ILE A 177 28.63 1.45 28.16
CA ILE A 177 28.22 2.14 26.93
C ILE A 177 26.73 2.35 27.07
N ILE A 178 26.35 3.59 27.28
CA ILE A 178 24.96 3.98 27.43
C ILE A 178 24.38 3.94 26.03
N ARG A 179 23.38 3.09 25.84
CA ARG A 179 22.72 2.95 24.54
C ARG A 179 21.53 3.89 24.43
N GLU A 180 21.01 4.41 25.53
CA GLU A 180 19.88 5.31 25.54
C GLU A 180 20.32 6.78 25.55
N GLY A 181 19.83 7.57 24.59
CA GLY A 181 20.22 8.97 24.43
C GLY A 181 19.11 9.85 23.83
N VAL A 182 19.37 11.16 23.81
CA VAL A 182 18.48 12.15 23.18
C VAL A 182 19.25 12.90 22.11
N GLU A 183 18.72 12.93 20.89
CA GLU A 183 19.29 13.66 19.76
C GLU A 183 18.29 14.73 19.28
N PHE A 184 18.77 15.97 19.15
CA PHE A 184 17.99 17.08 18.61
C PHE A 184 18.44 17.38 17.19
N TYR A 185 17.48 17.49 16.29
CA TYR A 185 17.72 17.84 14.91
C TYR A 185 17.51 19.34 14.68
N SER A 186 18.20 19.88 13.67
CA SER A 186 18.18 21.32 13.34
C SER A 186 16.79 21.83 12.93
N ASN A 187 15.88 20.94 12.52
CA ASN A 187 14.49 21.24 12.18
C ASN A 187 13.55 21.30 13.41
N GLY A 188 14.07 21.09 14.62
CA GLY A 188 13.29 21.07 15.86
C GLY A 188 12.71 19.70 16.20
N ASP A 189 12.91 18.69 15.36
CA ASP A 189 12.57 17.31 15.68
C ASP A 189 13.55 16.78 16.72
N PHE A 190 13.15 15.75 17.46
CA PHE A 190 14.06 15.08 18.38
C PHE A 190 13.71 13.61 18.54
N TYR A 191 14.75 12.81 18.78
CA TYR A 191 14.66 11.38 19.06
C TYR A 191 15.09 11.11 20.50
N GLU A 192 14.34 10.26 21.19
CA GLU A 192 14.62 9.76 22.53
C GLU A 192 14.53 8.24 22.52
N GLY A 193 15.64 7.56 22.79
CA GLY A 193 15.61 6.10 22.81
C GLY A 193 16.99 5.50 22.63
N GLU A 194 17.00 4.27 22.14
CA GLU A 194 18.20 3.48 21.97
C GLU A 194 18.99 3.86 20.70
N PHE A 195 20.32 3.73 20.79
CA PHE A 195 21.30 4.00 19.75
C PHE A 195 22.25 2.83 19.58
N HIS A 196 22.66 2.62 18.33
CA HIS A 196 23.73 1.72 17.96
C HIS A 196 24.60 2.38 16.89
N GLN A 197 25.91 2.51 17.15
CA GLN A 197 26.87 3.13 16.22
C GLN A 197 26.43 4.53 15.75
N GLY A 198 25.99 5.37 16.69
CA GLY A 198 25.55 6.74 16.40
C GLY A 198 24.20 6.86 15.68
N LYS A 199 23.48 5.76 15.46
CA LYS A 199 22.17 5.76 14.80
C LYS A 199 21.09 5.27 15.74
N SER A 200 19.87 5.80 15.61
CA SER A 200 18.71 5.26 16.31
C SER A 200 18.49 3.80 15.94
N ASN A 201 18.37 2.95 16.96
CA ASN A 201 18.30 1.50 16.82
C ASN A 201 17.64 0.92 18.06
N GLY A 202 16.81 -0.12 17.93
CA GLY A 202 16.06 -0.69 19.05
C GLY A 202 14.77 0.07 19.29
N SER A 203 14.45 0.41 20.54
CA SER A 203 13.20 1.10 20.87
C SER A 203 13.39 2.60 21.10
N GLY A 204 12.50 3.43 20.53
CA GLY A 204 12.57 4.88 20.72
C GLY A 204 11.37 5.67 20.22
N VAL A 205 11.29 6.90 20.68
CA VAL A 205 10.26 7.87 20.36
C VAL A 205 10.87 8.99 19.52
N TYR A 206 10.25 9.27 18.38
CA TYR A 206 10.61 10.42 17.55
C TYR A 206 9.46 11.41 17.56
N ASN A 207 9.77 12.63 17.96
CA ASN A 207 8.82 13.73 17.97
C ASN A 207 9.10 14.61 16.76
N TYR A 208 8.12 14.69 15.87
CA TYR A 208 8.15 15.63 14.76
C TYR A 208 7.63 16.96 15.26
N PHE A 209 8.44 18.01 15.10
CA PHE A 209 8.06 19.37 15.41
C PHE A 209 6.76 19.71 14.67
N ILE A 210 5.68 19.93 15.45
CA ILE A 210 4.32 20.24 14.98
C ILE A 210 3.62 19.10 14.21
N ASN A 211 4.32 18.09 13.68
CA ASN A 211 3.77 17.15 12.70
C ASN A 211 3.33 15.78 13.25
N GLY A 212 3.61 15.49 14.53
CA GLY A 212 3.19 14.25 15.17
C GLY A 212 4.33 13.55 15.90
N ARG A 213 4.18 12.24 16.12
CA ARG A 213 5.20 11.41 16.76
C ARG A 213 5.15 9.96 16.29
N TYR A 214 6.30 9.31 16.32
CA TYR A 214 6.44 7.88 16.14
C TYR A 214 6.94 7.24 17.43
N GLU A 215 6.36 6.11 17.80
CA GLU A 215 6.74 5.30 18.96
C GLU A 215 6.89 3.84 18.51
N GLY A 216 8.10 3.28 18.54
CA GLY A 216 8.28 1.90 18.10
C GLY A 216 9.73 1.47 17.89
N ASP A 217 9.88 0.51 16.99
CA ASP A 217 11.14 -0.16 16.66
C ASP A 217 11.92 0.59 15.56
N TRP A 218 13.24 0.61 15.73
CA TRP A 218 14.20 1.33 14.91
C TRP A 218 15.34 0.42 14.47
N ILE A 219 15.74 0.55 13.21
CA ILE A 219 16.96 -0.05 12.68
C ILE A 219 17.67 0.99 11.81
N ASP A 220 18.91 1.31 12.17
CA ASP A 220 19.80 2.20 11.43
C ASP A 220 19.17 3.54 10.98
N GLY A 221 18.49 4.22 11.91
CA GLY A 221 17.86 5.51 11.61
C GLY A 221 16.48 5.43 10.98
N ARG A 222 15.90 4.23 10.79
CA ARG A 222 14.61 4.03 10.11
C ARG A 222 13.63 3.24 10.96
N TYR A 223 12.33 3.52 10.77
CA TYR A 223 11.25 2.68 11.28
C TYR A 223 11.34 1.29 10.68
N ASP A 224 11.51 0.26 11.51
CA ASP A 224 11.59 -1.12 11.06
C ASP A 224 11.19 -2.06 12.20
N GLY A 225 10.17 -2.88 11.99
CA GLY A 225 9.52 -3.65 13.06
C GLY A 225 8.10 -3.16 13.32
N TYR A 226 7.75 -2.97 14.59
CA TYR A 226 6.41 -2.56 15.01
C TYR A 226 6.42 -1.14 15.57
N GLY A 227 5.36 -0.39 15.30
CA GLY A 227 5.26 0.95 15.85
C GLY A 227 3.91 1.61 15.67
N ILE A 228 3.80 2.77 16.32
CA ILE A 228 2.64 3.63 16.30
C ILE A 228 3.07 5.00 15.81
N GLU A 229 2.48 5.44 14.71
CA GLU A 229 2.66 6.81 14.21
C GLU A 229 1.36 7.58 14.45
N SER A 230 1.46 8.74 15.09
CA SER A 230 0.34 9.63 15.37
C SER A 230 0.62 10.98 14.74
N TRP A 231 -0.31 11.50 13.94
CA TRP A 231 -0.16 12.79 13.25
C TRP A 231 -0.95 13.90 13.97
N ALA A 232 -0.51 15.16 13.80
CA ALA A 232 -1.04 16.34 14.49
C ALA A 232 -2.55 16.62 14.34
N ARG A 233 -3.22 15.97 13.38
CA ARG A 233 -4.68 16.06 13.17
C ARG A 233 -5.46 14.89 13.76
N GLY A 234 -4.82 13.98 14.50
CA GLY A 234 -5.47 12.82 15.13
C GLY A 234 -5.56 11.58 14.25
N SER A 235 -4.95 11.58 13.06
CA SER A 235 -4.74 10.32 12.34
C SER A 235 -3.74 9.46 13.08
N ARG A 236 -3.87 8.14 12.98
CA ARG A 236 -2.98 7.21 13.68
C ARG A 236 -2.82 5.91 12.91
N TYR A 237 -1.59 5.42 12.83
CA TYR A 237 -1.26 4.10 12.31
C TYR A 237 -0.71 3.25 13.44
N ARG A 238 -1.13 1.99 13.49
CA ARG A 238 -0.60 0.97 14.39
C ARG A 238 -0.30 -0.27 13.57
N GLY A 239 0.96 -0.65 13.47
CA GLY A 239 1.30 -1.87 12.76
C GLY A 239 2.77 -1.97 12.42
N GLN A 240 3.04 -2.70 11.35
CA GLN A 240 4.38 -3.03 10.92
C GLN A 240 4.97 -1.98 9.98
N TYR A 241 6.28 -1.85 10.05
CA TYR A 241 7.13 -1.01 9.24
C TYR A 241 8.31 -1.81 8.70
N ARG A 242 8.80 -1.41 7.53
CA ARG A 242 10.04 -1.91 6.95
C ARG A 242 10.72 -0.76 6.22
N GLN A 243 11.96 -0.45 6.59
CA GLN A 243 12.77 0.59 5.96
C GLN A 243 12.05 1.95 5.86
N GLY A 244 11.37 2.37 6.94
CA GLY A 244 10.65 3.64 7.02
C GLY A 244 9.25 3.64 6.41
N LEU A 245 8.81 2.55 5.78
CA LEU A 245 7.51 2.47 5.13
C LEU A 245 6.60 1.46 5.83
N ARG A 246 5.30 1.77 5.88
CA ARG A 246 4.28 0.81 6.34
C ARG A 246 4.33 -0.45 5.48
N HIS A 247 4.42 -1.60 6.13
CA HIS A 247 4.57 -2.90 5.47
C HIS A 247 3.94 -3.99 6.33
N GLY A 248 3.57 -5.13 5.76
CA GLY A 248 2.97 -6.23 6.54
C GLY A 248 1.52 -5.92 6.90
N PHE A 249 1.12 -6.05 8.16
CA PHE A 249 -0.24 -5.73 8.60
C PHE A 249 -0.28 -4.45 9.44
N GLY A 250 -1.44 -3.80 9.45
CA GLY A 250 -1.64 -2.63 10.30
C GLY A 250 -3.02 -2.01 10.16
N VAL A 251 -3.32 -1.12 11.10
CA VAL A 251 -4.54 -0.32 11.13
C VAL A 251 -4.18 1.14 10.96
N TYR A 252 -4.77 1.80 9.98
CA TYR A 252 -4.73 3.24 9.80
C TYR A 252 -6.09 3.82 10.10
N LYS A 253 -6.17 4.72 11.09
CA LYS A 253 -7.35 5.52 11.39
C LYS A 253 -7.12 6.93 10.88
N PHE A 254 -7.98 7.38 9.97
CA PHE A 254 -8.00 8.75 9.48
C PHE A 254 -8.64 9.66 10.53
N TYR A 255 -8.19 10.92 10.57
CA TYR A 255 -8.83 11.94 11.43
C TYR A 255 -10.28 12.22 11.06
N THR A 256 -10.69 11.89 9.84
CA THR A 256 -12.07 12.01 9.34
C THR A 256 -13.01 10.96 9.94
N GLY A 257 -12.47 9.94 10.60
CA GLY A 257 -13.22 8.81 11.15
C GLY A 257 -13.18 7.55 10.27
N ASP A 258 -12.70 7.67 9.03
CA ASP A 258 -12.45 6.50 8.18
C ASP A 258 -11.33 5.64 8.76
N SER A 259 -11.33 4.35 8.47
CA SER A 259 -10.25 3.44 8.85
C SER A 259 -9.99 2.39 7.79
N TYR A 260 -8.75 1.91 7.78
CA TYR A 260 -8.33 0.74 7.02
C TYR A 260 -7.57 -0.21 7.94
N ALA A 261 -7.92 -1.49 7.90
CA ALA A 261 -7.27 -2.57 8.63
C ALA A 261 -6.96 -3.70 7.65
N GLY A 262 -5.70 -4.06 7.49
CA GLY A 262 -5.31 -5.09 6.53
C GLY A 262 -3.84 -5.08 6.19
N GLU A 263 -3.53 -5.57 5.00
CA GLU A 263 -2.17 -5.68 4.48
C GLU A 263 -1.65 -4.36 3.87
N TRP A 264 -0.34 -4.17 3.97
CA TRP A 264 0.39 -2.98 3.56
C TRP A 264 1.65 -3.38 2.81
N VAL A 265 1.91 -2.70 1.69
CA VAL A 265 3.14 -2.84 0.93
C VAL A 265 3.65 -1.45 0.54
N ASN A 266 4.87 -1.13 0.97
CA ASN A 266 5.57 0.11 0.63
C ASN A 266 4.70 1.37 0.86
N GLY A 267 4.02 1.42 2.01
CA GLY A 267 3.18 2.55 2.39
C GLY A 267 1.75 2.55 1.85
N GLN A 268 1.38 1.60 0.98
CA GLN A 268 0.05 1.52 0.36
C GLN A 268 -0.73 0.30 0.86
N SER A 269 -2.06 0.40 0.95
CA SER A 269 -2.92 -0.76 1.18
C SER A 269 -2.79 -1.76 0.03
N HIS A 270 -2.73 -3.02 0.38
CA HIS A 270 -2.53 -4.14 -0.54
C HIS A 270 -3.22 -5.39 0.01
N GLY A 271 -3.24 -6.48 -0.75
CA GLY A 271 -3.72 -7.77 -0.25
C GLY A 271 -5.17 -7.69 0.23
N ILE A 272 -5.50 -8.37 1.32
CA ILE A 272 -6.84 -8.35 1.89
C ILE A 272 -6.94 -7.28 2.98
N GLY A 273 -8.05 -6.56 3.02
CA GLY A 273 -8.32 -5.59 4.06
C GLY A 273 -9.78 -5.22 4.24
N VAL A 274 -10.02 -4.47 5.30
CA VAL A 274 -11.30 -3.88 5.68
C VAL A 274 -11.15 -2.38 5.66
N GLN A 275 -11.95 -1.70 4.85
CA GLN A 275 -12.10 -0.25 4.87
C GLN A 275 -13.45 0.10 5.47
N THR A 276 -13.45 0.83 6.57
CA THR A 276 -14.67 1.35 7.21
C THR A 276 -14.71 2.85 7.03
N CYS A 277 -15.81 3.36 6.51
CA CYS A 277 -16.02 4.79 6.32
C CYS A 277 -16.68 5.39 7.58
N SER A 278 -16.47 6.68 7.81
CA SER A 278 -17.10 7.43 8.91
C SER A 278 -18.63 7.41 8.85
N ASP A 279 -19.19 7.14 7.67
CA ASP A 279 -20.63 7.04 7.42
C ASP A 279 -21.20 5.63 7.68
N ALA A 280 -20.39 4.75 8.29
CA ALA A 280 -20.66 3.34 8.60
C ALA A 280 -20.74 2.40 7.38
N SER A 281 -20.47 2.88 6.16
CA SER A 281 -20.24 1.97 5.04
C SER A 281 -18.93 1.20 5.22
N CYS A 282 -18.88 -0.03 4.72
CA CYS A 282 -17.75 -0.93 4.92
C CYS A 282 -17.46 -1.73 3.65
N TYR A 283 -16.19 -1.80 3.27
CA TYR A 283 -15.69 -2.69 2.24
C TYR A 283 -14.75 -3.72 2.86
N ILE A 284 -14.95 -4.98 2.52
CA ILE A 284 -14.08 -6.10 2.89
C ILE A 284 -13.67 -6.76 1.58
N GLY A 285 -12.38 -6.79 1.28
CA GLY A 285 -11.95 -7.39 0.03
C GLY A 285 -10.49 -7.17 -0.27
N GLU A 286 -10.16 -7.43 -1.52
CA GLU A 286 -8.82 -7.27 -2.06
C GLU A 286 -8.52 -5.79 -2.39
N PHE A 287 -7.25 -5.43 -2.22
CA PHE A 287 -6.66 -4.13 -2.49
C PHE A 287 -5.37 -4.31 -3.29
N LYS A 288 -5.14 -3.38 -4.22
CA LYS A 288 -3.91 -3.35 -5.00
C LYS A 288 -3.46 -1.91 -5.15
N CYS A 289 -2.32 -1.57 -4.53
CA CYS A 289 -1.70 -0.25 -4.66
C CYS A 289 -2.65 0.88 -4.24
N GLY A 290 -3.32 0.73 -3.10
CA GLY A 290 -4.19 1.76 -2.54
C GLY A 290 -5.66 1.70 -2.98
N VAL A 291 -6.01 0.89 -4.00
CA VAL A 291 -7.37 0.86 -4.56
C VAL A 291 -8.02 -0.51 -4.44
N LYS A 292 -9.35 -0.57 -4.36
CA LYS A 292 -10.13 -1.82 -4.35
C LYS A 292 -9.94 -2.54 -5.68
N HIS A 293 -9.69 -3.84 -5.60
CA HIS A 293 -9.38 -4.68 -6.75
C HIS A 293 -9.82 -6.12 -6.46
N GLY A 294 -9.85 -7.00 -7.44
CA GLY A 294 -10.12 -8.42 -7.21
C GLY A 294 -11.52 -8.64 -6.66
N PHE A 295 -11.69 -9.56 -5.70
CA PHE A 295 -12.97 -9.83 -5.08
C PHE A 295 -13.21 -8.95 -3.85
N GLY A 296 -14.46 -8.59 -3.60
CA GLY A 296 -14.84 -7.85 -2.40
C GLY A 296 -16.34 -7.75 -2.16
N CYS A 297 -16.66 -7.50 -0.89
CA CYS A 297 -18.00 -7.21 -0.41
C CYS A 297 -18.07 -5.76 0.05
N TYR A 298 -19.12 -5.04 -0.34
CA TYR A 298 -19.38 -3.67 0.11
C TYR A 298 -20.76 -3.60 0.74
N HIS A 299 -20.80 -3.09 1.96
CA HIS A 299 -22.02 -2.71 2.64
C HIS A 299 -22.17 -1.19 2.62
N PHE A 300 -23.21 -0.72 1.95
CA PHE A 300 -23.48 0.70 1.79
C PHE A 300 -24.29 1.23 2.98
N ARG A 301 -24.10 2.52 3.28
CA ARG A 301 -24.85 3.22 4.35
C ARG A 301 -26.37 3.14 4.17
N ASN A 302 -26.86 3.11 2.94
CA ASN A 302 -28.28 3.02 2.64
C ASN A 302 -28.87 1.61 2.87
N GLY A 303 -28.04 0.63 3.27
CA GLY A 303 -28.43 -0.77 3.46
C GLY A 303 -28.15 -1.66 2.26
N ASP A 304 -27.79 -1.10 1.09
CA ASP A 304 -27.43 -1.89 -0.07
C ASP A 304 -26.19 -2.74 0.21
N ARG A 305 -26.04 -3.84 -0.53
CA ARG A 305 -24.90 -4.75 -0.45
C ARG A 305 -24.47 -5.15 -1.84
N TYR A 306 -23.17 -5.15 -2.09
CA TYR A 306 -22.58 -5.72 -3.29
C TYR A 306 -21.54 -6.77 -2.91
N SER A 307 -21.52 -7.88 -3.63
CA SER A 307 -20.49 -8.92 -3.52
C SER A 307 -20.08 -9.34 -4.93
N GLY A 308 -18.80 -9.23 -5.25
CA GLY A 308 -18.29 -9.57 -6.58
C GLY A 308 -16.94 -8.94 -6.87
N GLU A 309 -16.69 -8.68 -8.15
CA GLU A 309 -15.41 -8.19 -8.65
C GLU A 309 -15.28 -6.65 -8.63
N TYR A 310 -14.04 -6.20 -8.42
CA TYR A 310 -13.64 -4.81 -8.39
C TYR A 310 -12.42 -4.57 -9.30
N PHE A 311 -12.42 -3.43 -9.97
CA PHE A 311 -11.27 -2.97 -10.72
C PHE A 311 -11.08 -1.46 -10.54
N GLY A 312 -10.07 -1.08 -9.75
CA GLY A 312 -9.68 0.32 -9.57
C GLY A 312 -10.78 1.14 -8.89
N ASP A 313 -11.19 0.70 -7.69
CA ASP A 313 -12.27 1.28 -6.88
C ASP A 313 -13.69 1.19 -7.48
N LYS A 314 -13.84 0.65 -8.68
CA LYS A 314 -15.14 0.48 -9.32
C LYS A 314 -15.60 -0.98 -9.27
N ILE A 315 -16.90 -1.16 -9.04
CA ILE A 315 -17.58 -2.44 -9.29
C ILE A 315 -17.39 -2.80 -10.78
N HIS A 316 -16.90 -4.00 -11.04
CA HIS A 316 -16.54 -4.47 -12.38
C HIS A 316 -16.77 -5.99 -12.48
N GLY A 317 -16.65 -6.59 -13.67
CA GLY A 317 -16.67 -8.05 -13.82
C GLY A 317 -18.04 -8.63 -13.49
N PHE A 318 -18.09 -9.72 -12.72
CA PHE A 318 -19.35 -10.32 -12.28
C PHE A 318 -19.62 -10.07 -10.80
N GLY A 319 -20.90 -9.94 -10.44
CA GLY A 319 -21.27 -9.78 -9.04
C GLY A 319 -22.76 -9.66 -8.80
N VAL A 320 -23.12 -9.75 -7.53
CA VAL A 320 -24.49 -9.68 -7.03
C VAL A 320 -24.66 -8.40 -6.22
N TYR A 321 -25.72 -7.65 -6.54
CA TYR A 321 -26.11 -6.44 -5.81
C TYR A 321 -27.49 -6.63 -5.20
N HIS A 322 -27.55 -6.61 -3.88
CA HIS A 322 -28.78 -6.59 -3.11
C HIS A 322 -29.12 -5.15 -2.73
N PHE A 323 -30.29 -4.69 -3.15
CA PHE A 323 -30.80 -3.38 -2.81
C PHE A 323 -31.53 -3.44 -1.46
N ALA A 324 -31.43 -2.38 -0.67
CA ALA A 324 -32.10 -2.25 0.63
C ALA A 324 -33.63 -2.34 0.52
N ASN A 325 -34.19 -2.00 -0.64
CA ASN A 325 -35.62 -2.13 -0.94
C ASN A 325 -36.07 -3.59 -1.24
N GLY A 326 -35.15 -4.56 -1.20
CA GLY A 326 -35.40 -5.97 -1.47
C GLY A 326 -35.25 -6.38 -2.94
N HIS A 327 -34.83 -5.48 -3.82
CA HIS A 327 -34.46 -5.85 -5.19
C HIS A 327 -33.10 -6.55 -5.22
N CYS A 328 -32.82 -7.28 -6.29
CA CYS A 328 -31.55 -7.95 -6.53
C CYS A 328 -31.13 -7.79 -7.99
N TYR A 329 -29.84 -7.62 -8.24
CA TYR A 329 -29.28 -7.78 -9.58
C TYR A 329 -28.13 -8.78 -9.55
N GLU A 330 -28.15 -9.72 -10.48
CA GLU A 330 -27.15 -10.76 -10.65
C GLU A 330 -26.67 -10.74 -12.10
N GLY A 331 -25.41 -10.37 -12.34
CA GLY A 331 -24.89 -10.31 -13.70
C GLY A 331 -23.54 -9.61 -13.81
N SER A 332 -23.24 -9.14 -15.01
CA SER A 332 -22.02 -8.41 -15.30
C SER A 332 -22.11 -6.90 -15.03
N TRP A 333 -20.95 -6.33 -14.75
CA TRP A 333 -20.74 -4.97 -14.32
C TRP A 333 -19.58 -4.34 -15.06
N HIS A 334 -19.72 -3.06 -15.38
CA HIS A 334 -18.65 -2.27 -15.97
C HIS A 334 -18.68 -0.85 -15.37
N GLU A 335 -17.62 -0.51 -14.64
CA GLU A 335 -17.44 0.80 -14.02
C GLU A 335 -18.62 1.26 -13.16
N GLY A 336 -19.15 0.37 -12.32
CA GLY A 336 -20.27 0.66 -11.42
C GLY A 336 -21.65 0.60 -12.07
N ARG A 337 -21.74 0.27 -13.36
CA ARG A 337 -23.01 0.13 -14.08
C ARG A 337 -23.27 -1.32 -14.46
N LYS A 338 -24.54 -1.71 -14.43
CA LYS A 338 -25.00 -3.00 -15.00
C LYS A 338 -24.67 -3.01 -16.49
N GLN A 339 -23.96 -4.03 -16.94
CA GLN A 339 -23.48 -4.17 -18.32
C GLN A 339 -23.59 -5.63 -18.73
N GLY A 340 -23.74 -5.94 -20.02
CA GLY A 340 -23.79 -7.32 -20.50
C GLY A 340 -25.00 -8.08 -19.96
N PHE A 341 -24.87 -9.38 -19.74
CA PHE A 341 -26.03 -10.21 -19.39
C PHE A 341 -26.27 -10.27 -17.88
N GLY A 342 -27.54 -10.24 -17.48
CA GLY A 342 -27.91 -10.37 -16.07
C GLY A 342 -29.41 -10.45 -15.84
N VAL A 343 -29.76 -10.75 -14.60
CA VAL A 343 -31.13 -10.84 -14.10
C VAL A 343 -31.33 -9.81 -13.01
N TYR A 344 -32.40 -9.04 -13.13
CA TYR A 344 -32.87 -8.13 -12.11
C TYR A 344 -34.16 -8.68 -11.50
N THR A 345 -34.13 -8.98 -10.22
CA THR A 345 -35.26 -9.53 -9.46
C THR A 345 -35.86 -8.44 -8.58
N PHE A 346 -37.15 -8.18 -8.75
CA PHE A 346 -37.91 -7.27 -7.91
C PHE A 346 -38.31 -7.93 -6.59
N ARG A 347 -38.67 -7.12 -5.60
CA ARG A 347 -39.06 -7.62 -4.26
C ARG A 347 -40.31 -8.52 -4.31
N ASN A 348 -41.18 -8.32 -5.31
CA ASN A 348 -42.37 -9.15 -5.53
C ASN A 348 -42.04 -10.52 -6.17
N GLY A 349 -40.78 -10.80 -6.48
CA GLY A 349 -40.32 -12.03 -7.14
C GLY A 349 -40.31 -11.96 -8.68
N GLU A 350 -40.91 -10.92 -9.28
CA GLU A 350 -40.84 -10.70 -10.72
C GLU A 350 -39.38 -10.48 -11.15
N SER A 351 -38.99 -11.01 -12.30
CA SER A 351 -37.61 -10.91 -12.78
C SER A 351 -37.55 -10.40 -14.22
N LYS A 352 -36.63 -9.48 -14.48
CA LYS A 352 -36.28 -9.01 -15.83
C LYS A 352 -34.88 -9.48 -16.16
N CYS A 353 -34.75 -10.24 -17.25
CA CYS A 353 -33.50 -10.79 -17.71
C CYS A 353 -33.16 -10.30 -19.12
N GLY A 354 -31.87 -10.27 -19.44
CA GLY A 354 -31.40 -9.92 -20.78
C GLY A 354 -30.07 -9.20 -20.78
N GLU A 355 -29.81 -8.47 -21.85
CA GLU A 355 -28.62 -7.66 -22.05
C GLU A 355 -28.85 -6.23 -21.53
N TRP A 356 -27.91 -5.78 -20.69
CA TRP A 356 -27.83 -4.47 -20.08
C TRP A 356 -26.71 -3.67 -20.77
N ASP A 357 -26.98 -2.41 -21.06
CA ASP A 357 -25.97 -1.50 -21.56
C ASP A 357 -26.04 -0.19 -20.77
N SER A 358 -24.93 0.12 -20.10
CA SER A 358 -24.77 1.31 -19.28
C SER A 358 -25.89 1.52 -18.25
N GLY A 359 -26.39 0.42 -17.67
CA GLY A 359 -27.45 0.44 -16.65
C GLY A 359 -28.88 0.27 -17.17
N VAL A 360 -29.09 0.26 -18.49
CA VAL A 360 -30.42 0.16 -19.14
C VAL A 360 -30.59 -1.22 -19.78
N LEU A 361 -31.74 -1.85 -19.58
CA LEU A 361 -32.09 -3.13 -20.23
C LEU A 361 -32.54 -2.88 -21.67
N LYS A 362 -31.95 -3.58 -22.65
CA LYS A 362 -32.37 -3.53 -24.06
C LYS A 362 -33.71 -4.29 -24.27
N SER A 363 -34.59 -3.82 -25.17
CA SER A 363 -35.94 -4.38 -25.46
C SER A 363 -36.05 -5.06 -26.85
N PRO A 364 -36.85 -6.14 -27.08
CA PRO A 364 -37.48 -7.12 -26.17
C PRO A 364 -36.59 -8.39 -25.98
N PRO A 365 -36.90 -9.30 -25.03
CA PRO A 365 -35.90 -10.02 -24.25
C PRO A 365 -35.36 -11.26 -24.99
N PRO A 366 -34.10 -11.66 -24.78
CA PRO A 366 -33.85 -13.09 -24.67
C PRO A 366 -34.66 -13.56 -23.45
N GLN A 367 -35.46 -14.63 -23.61
CA GLN A 367 -35.94 -15.40 -22.45
C GLN A 367 -34.75 -15.81 -21.57
N LEU A 368 -34.98 -16.51 -20.46
CA LEU A 368 -33.88 -17.16 -19.73
C LEU A 368 -33.08 -18.03 -20.72
N THR A 369 -31.99 -17.48 -21.25
CA THR A 369 -31.12 -18.10 -22.26
C THR A 369 -29.90 -18.64 -21.55
N ASP A 370 -29.22 -19.60 -22.16
CA ASP A 370 -27.98 -20.16 -21.63
C ASP A 370 -26.92 -19.08 -21.36
N THR A 371 -26.92 -18.00 -22.13
CA THR A 371 -26.00 -16.87 -21.91
C THR A 371 -26.34 -16.09 -20.64
N VAL A 372 -27.63 -15.79 -20.42
CA VAL A 372 -28.09 -15.15 -19.16
C VAL A 372 -27.81 -16.07 -17.98
N LEU A 373 -28.12 -17.36 -18.09
CA LEU A 373 -27.91 -18.34 -17.02
C LEU A 373 -26.42 -18.44 -16.65
N ARG A 374 -25.52 -18.49 -17.64
CA ARG A 374 -24.07 -18.48 -17.41
C ARG A 374 -23.60 -17.20 -16.73
N ALA A 375 -24.13 -16.04 -17.11
CA ALA A 375 -23.77 -14.77 -16.48
C ALA A 375 -24.22 -14.71 -15.01
N VAL A 376 -25.42 -15.20 -14.71
CA VAL A 376 -25.92 -15.31 -13.32
C VAL A 376 -25.08 -16.30 -12.51
N GLN A 377 -24.73 -17.46 -13.07
CA GLN A 377 -23.84 -18.41 -12.41
C GLN A 377 -22.46 -17.81 -12.12
N ALA A 378 -21.89 -17.06 -13.08
CA ALA A 378 -20.63 -16.34 -12.88
C ALA A 378 -20.76 -15.27 -11.79
N ALA A 379 -21.84 -14.50 -11.77
CA ALA A 379 -22.12 -13.52 -10.73
C ALA A 379 -22.24 -14.12 -9.34
N ARG A 380 -22.99 -15.22 -9.19
CA ARG A 380 -23.12 -15.96 -7.92
C ARG A 380 -21.77 -16.50 -7.46
N LYS A 381 -20.99 -17.10 -8.37
CA LYS A 381 -19.65 -17.60 -8.06
C LYS A 381 -18.69 -16.49 -7.66
N ALA A 382 -18.73 -15.33 -8.33
CA ALA A 382 -17.93 -14.18 -7.96
C ALA A 382 -18.33 -13.63 -6.57
N ALA A 383 -19.63 -13.58 -6.27
CA ALA A 383 -20.13 -13.19 -4.96
C ALA A 383 -19.71 -14.18 -3.86
N GLU A 384 -19.80 -15.49 -4.12
CA GLU A 384 -19.35 -16.55 -3.22
C GLU A 384 -17.84 -16.42 -2.92
N ASN A 385 -17.01 -16.26 -3.95
CA ASN A 385 -15.57 -16.03 -3.78
C ASN A 385 -15.27 -14.77 -2.95
N ALA A 386 -16.04 -13.69 -3.15
CA ALA A 386 -15.90 -12.44 -2.39
C ALA A 386 -16.28 -12.61 -0.91
N ILE A 387 -17.23 -13.48 -0.59
CA ILE A 387 -17.65 -13.79 0.79
C ILE A 387 -16.64 -14.71 1.49
N HIS A 388 -16.02 -15.63 0.74
CA HIS A 388 -15.07 -16.62 1.25
C HIS A 388 -13.61 -16.12 1.31
N LEU A 389 -13.37 -14.82 1.16
CA LEU A 389 -12.03 -14.27 1.33
C LEU A 389 -11.49 -14.53 2.75
N PRO A 390 -10.19 -14.83 2.89
CA PRO A 390 -9.54 -14.97 4.18
C PRO A 390 -9.79 -13.76 5.08
N ARG A 391 -10.12 -14.02 6.35
CA ARG A 391 -10.21 -12.94 7.34
C ARG A 391 -8.80 -12.50 7.73
N VAL A 392 -8.64 -11.19 7.94
CA VAL A 392 -7.39 -10.57 8.37
C VAL A 392 -7.42 -10.12 9.83
N ASP A 393 -8.55 -10.32 10.52
CA ASP A 393 -8.79 -9.80 11.87
C ASP A 393 -7.75 -10.31 12.88
N GLU A 394 -7.42 -11.60 12.84
CA GLU A 394 -6.46 -12.22 13.76
C GLU A 394 -5.05 -11.67 13.56
N GLN A 395 -4.59 -11.60 12.30
CA GLN A 395 -3.28 -11.07 11.94
C GLN A 395 -3.17 -9.60 12.33
N VAL A 396 -4.20 -8.80 12.03
CA VAL A 396 -4.26 -7.38 12.39
C VAL A 396 -4.24 -7.21 13.91
N ASN A 397 -5.06 -7.95 14.67
CA ASN A 397 -5.11 -7.85 16.13
C ASN A 397 -3.78 -8.23 16.78
N LYS A 398 -3.13 -9.29 16.29
CA LYS A 398 -1.80 -9.69 16.75
C LYS A 398 -0.77 -8.58 16.51
N VAL A 399 -0.79 -7.97 15.33
CA VAL A 399 0.17 -6.92 14.95
C VAL A 399 -0.10 -5.61 15.69
N VAL A 400 -1.37 -5.24 15.92
CA VAL A 400 -1.71 -4.08 16.75
C VAL A 400 -1.25 -4.28 18.20
N THR A 401 -1.41 -5.49 18.75
CA THR A 401 -0.91 -5.82 20.09
C THR A 401 0.61 -5.71 20.16
N ALA A 402 1.33 -6.20 19.15
CA ALA A 402 2.78 -6.07 19.06
C ALA A 402 3.22 -4.61 18.93
N ALA A 403 2.52 -3.79 18.12
CA ALA A 403 2.78 -2.36 17.99
C ALA A 403 2.55 -1.59 19.29
N ASN A 404 1.53 -1.95 20.08
CA ASN A 404 1.32 -1.36 21.40
C ASN A 404 2.47 -1.72 22.36
N ARG A 405 2.94 -2.98 22.36
CA ARG A 405 4.10 -3.38 23.17
C ARG A 405 5.37 -2.64 22.78
N ALA A 406 5.65 -2.51 21.47
CA ALA A 406 6.79 -1.77 20.96
C ALA A 406 6.72 -0.28 21.34
N ALA A 407 5.53 0.34 21.23
CA ALA A 407 5.34 1.72 21.68
C ALA A 407 5.57 1.90 23.19
N THR A 408 5.11 0.96 24.02
CA THR A 408 5.40 0.99 25.47
C THR A 408 6.90 0.87 25.74
N ALA A 409 7.59 -0.06 25.07
CA ALA A 409 9.05 -0.21 25.19
C ALA A 409 9.79 1.07 24.75
N ALA A 410 9.35 1.69 23.65
CA ALA A 410 9.87 2.96 23.16
C ALA A 410 9.73 4.09 24.19
N ARG A 411 8.57 4.22 24.86
CA ARG A 411 8.40 5.21 25.93
C ARG A 411 9.32 4.95 27.12
N VAL A 412 9.49 3.69 27.51
CA VAL A 412 10.41 3.33 28.60
C VAL A 412 11.85 3.67 28.22
N ALA A 413 12.27 3.39 26.98
CA ALA A 413 13.59 3.77 26.47
C ALA A 413 13.78 5.29 26.43
N ALA A 414 12.77 6.04 26.01
CA ALA A 414 12.79 7.50 26.00
C ALA A 414 12.94 8.08 27.43
N ILE A 415 12.18 7.57 28.40
CA ILE A 415 12.31 7.98 29.81
C ILE A 415 13.73 7.74 30.33
N LYS A 416 14.31 6.57 30.05
CA LYS A 416 15.69 6.25 30.43
C LYS A 416 16.70 7.18 29.75
N ALA A 417 16.51 7.48 28.47
CA ALA A 417 17.36 8.38 27.71
C ALA A 417 17.37 9.80 28.33
N VAL A 418 16.20 10.32 28.68
CA VAL A 418 16.07 11.63 29.35
C VAL A 418 16.73 11.60 30.74
N GLN A 419 16.50 10.55 31.53
CA GLN A 419 17.11 10.42 32.85
C GLN A 419 18.64 10.36 32.77
N ASN A 420 19.19 9.59 31.82
CA ASN A 420 20.63 9.53 31.60
C ASN A 420 21.18 10.92 31.26
N ARG A 421 20.50 11.67 30.37
CA ARG A 421 20.91 13.04 30.06
C ARG A 421 20.91 13.95 31.28
N MET A 422 19.90 13.87 32.15
CA MET A 422 19.82 14.65 33.39
C MET A 422 20.94 14.28 34.38
N ASP A 423 21.29 12.99 34.47
CA ASP A 423 22.38 12.48 35.31
C ASP A 423 23.79 12.81 34.76
N GLY A 424 23.90 13.56 33.65
CA GLY A 424 25.18 13.83 32.98
C GLY A 424 25.81 12.60 32.30
N LYS A 425 25.00 11.57 32.08
CA LYS A 425 25.35 10.30 31.44
C LYS A 425 25.04 10.41 29.95
N PHE A 426 26.06 10.70 29.14
CA PHE A 426 25.90 10.86 27.70
C PHE A 426 26.02 9.51 26.96
N CYS A 427 25.17 9.34 25.94
CA CYS A 427 25.30 8.24 24.99
C CYS A 427 26.54 8.49 24.12
N ASP A 428 27.43 7.50 24.02
CA ASP A 428 28.59 7.56 23.15
C ASP A 428 28.13 7.24 21.73
N THR A 429 27.85 8.27 20.94
CA THR A 429 27.39 8.13 19.55
C THR A 429 28.52 7.74 18.60
N GLY A 430 29.75 7.57 19.09
CA GLY A 430 30.88 7.13 18.26
C GLY A 430 31.32 8.16 17.22
N GLU A 431 31.05 9.45 17.45
CA GLU A 431 31.71 10.52 16.71
C GLU A 431 33.11 10.74 17.29
N VAL A 432 34.12 10.46 16.47
CA VAL A 432 35.55 10.76 16.71
C VAL A 432 35.82 12.23 16.43
#